data_AF-A0A1J3IFA1-F1
#
_entry.id   AF-A0A1J3IFA1-F1
#
_cell.length_a   1.000
_cell.length_b   1.000
_cell.length_c   1.000
_cell.angle_alpha   90.00
_cell.angle_beta   90.00
_cell.angle_gamma   90.00
#
_symmetry.space_group_name_H-M   'P 1'
#
loop_
_entity.id
_entity.type
_entity.pdbx_description
1 polymer ?
#
loop_
_entity_poly.entity_id
_entity_poly.type
_entity_poly.pdbx_seq_one_letter_code
_entity_poly.pdbx_strand_id
1 'polypeptide(L)'
;NGIVNVSAKDKTTGKEQAIRIQSSGGLSDKEIDQMIKDAETNAEQDKKLRESIDAKNQAEGTIYEVEKNLTEFKQYVDEEQEKNGSGG
;
A
#
# COMPACT_ATOMS: atom_id res chain seq x y z
N ASN A 1 0.59 28.77 -12.07
CA ASN A 1 0.16 30.17 -11.75
C ASN A 1 0.23 30.47 -10.24
N GLY A 2 1.40 30.28 -9.61
CA GLY A 2 1.62 30.40 -8.16
C GLY A 2 1.97 31.81 -7.68
N ILE A 3 1.21 32.82 -8.12
CA ILE A 3 1.40 34.20 -7.64
C ILE A 3 0.51 34.40 -6.42
N VAL A 4 1.11 34.40 -5.24
CA VAL A 4 0.43 34.77 -4.00
C VAL A 4 0.59 36.27 -3.82
N ASN A 5 -0.52 37.01 -3.87
CA ASN A 5 -0.51 38.45 -3.63
C ASN A 5 -0.78 38.69 -2.14
N VAL A 6 0.20 39.25 -1.43
CA VAL A 6 0.05 39.65 -0.02
C VAL A 6 0.05 41.18 0.03
N SER A 7 -1.07 41.76 0.44
CA SER A 7 -1.20 43.21 0.66
C SER A 7 -1.25 43.50 2.16
N ALA A 8 -0.41 44.41 2.63
CA ALA A 8 -0.46 44.92 4.00
C ALA A 8 -0.89 46.40 3.98
N LYS A 9 -1.87 46.75 4.82
CA LYS A 9 -2.40 48.12 4.98
C LYS A 9 -2.20 48.60 6.41
N ASP A 10 -1.53 49.73 6.55
CA ASP A 10 -1.43 50.42 7.85
C ASP A 10 -2.76 51.11 8.17
N LYS A 11 -3.38 50.73 9.29
CA LYS A 11 -4.74 51.19 9.68
C LYS A 11 -4.79 52.64 10.16
N THR A 12 -3.64 53.23 10.51
CA THR A 12 -3.56 54.58 11.11
C THR A 12 -3.27 55.64 10.05
N THR A 13 -2.45 55.30 9.05
CA THR A 13 -2.01 56.22 7.99
C THR A 13 -2.68 55.95 6.64
N GLY A 14 -3.38 54.82 6.50
CA GLY A 14 -4.06 54.42 5.27
C GLY A 14 -3.13 53.98 4.14
N LYS A 15 -1.82 53.99 4.37
CA LYS A 15 -0.82 53.59 3.37
C LYS A 15 -0.86 52.08 3.15
N GLU A 16 -0.96 51.71 1.88
CA GLU A 16 -0.91 50.32 1.43
C GLU A 16 0.45 50.03 0.81
N GLN A 17 1.08 48.93 1.23
CA GLN A 17 2.29 48.40 0.62
C GLN A 17 1.94 47.02 0.06
N ALA A 18 1.98 46.90 -1.27
CA ALA A 18 1.73 45.64 -1.97
C ALA A 18 3.06 44.93 -2.20
N ILE A 19 3.26 43.79 -1.54
CA ILE A 19 4.43 42.94 -1.77
C ILE A 19 3.99 41.81 -2.71
N ARG A 20 4.45 41.86 -3.96
CA ARG A 20 4.20 40.81 -4.95
C ARG A 20 5.28 39.75 -4.81
N ILE A 21 4.96 38.65 -4.13
CA ILE A 21 5.86 37.50 -4.04
C ILE A 21 5.72 36.71 -5.35
N GLN A 22 6.68 36.90 -6.25
CA GLN A 22 6.85 36.01 -7.40
C GLN A 22 7.52 34.73 -6.88
N SER A 23 6.82 33.60 -6.94
CA SER A 23 7.37 32.31 -6.50
C SER A 23 8.54 31.93 -7.41
N SER A 24 9.77 32.31 -7.02
CA SER A 24 11.01 31.95 -7.71
C SER A 24 11.56 30.60 -7.23
N GLY A 25 10.75 29.82 -6.52
CA GLY A 25 11.19 28.62 -5.79
C GLY A 25 10.18 27.46 -5.84
N GLY A 26 9.47 27.32 -6.96
CA GLY A 26 8.75 26.08 -7.27
C GLY A 26 9.66 25.07 -7.95
N LEU A 27 9.30 23.79 -7.85
CA LEU A 27 9.88 22.73 -8.68
C LEU A 27 9.78 23.15 -10.15
N SER A 28 10.87 23.05 -10.89
CA SER A 28 10.87 23.20 -12.34
C SER A 28 9.98 22.13 -12.97
N ASP A 29 9.46 22.39 -14.16
CA ASP A 29 8.63 21.41 -14.90
C ASP A 29 9.35 20.05 -15.02
N LYS A 30 10.69 20.08 -15.14
CA LYS A 30 11.53 18.87 -15.21
C LYS A 30 11.58 18.10 -13.88
N GLU A 31 11.59 18.80 -12.75
CA GLU A 31 11.51 18.18 -11.43
C GLU A 31 10.10 17.65 -11.16
N ILE A 32 9.06 18.33 -11.63
CA ILE A 32 7.67 17.87 -11.55
C ILE A 32 7.52 16.56 -12.35
N ASP A 33 7.98 16.53 -13.60
CA ASP A 33 7.92 15.33 -14.45
C ASP A 33 8.70 14.15 -13.84
N GLN A 34 9.87 14.43 -13.25
CA GLN A 34 10.65 13.40 -12.56
C GLN A 34 9.90 12.87 -11.33
N MET A 35 9.30 13.74 -10.52
CA MET A 35 8.52 13.33 -9.36
C MET A 35 7.28 12.50 -9.74
N ILE A 36 6.62 12.83 -10.85
CA ILE A 36 5.50 12.04 -11.37
C ILE A 36 5.98 10.63 -11.75
N LYS A 37 7.08 10.54 -12.51
CA LYS A 37 7.62 9.26 -12.95
C LYS A 37 8.11 8.39 -11.79
N ASP A 38 8.72 9.00 -10.78
CA ASP A 38 9.17 8.31 -9.57
C ASP A 38 7.97 7.79 -8.77
N ALA A 39 6.91 8.60 -8.65
CA ALA A 39 5.67 8.18 -8.00
C ALA A 39 4.99 7.00 -8.72
N GLU A 40 4.92 7.04 -10.05
CA GLU A 40 4.37 5.93 -10.85
C GLU A 40 5.19 4.65 -10.70
N THR A 41 6.52 4.77 -10.73
CA THR A 41 7.43 3.62 -10.58
C THR A 41 7.29 2.99 -9.20
N ASN A 42 7.22 3.80 -8.15
CA ASN A 42 7.05 3.32 -6.78
C ASN A 42 5.68 2.67 -6.59
N ALA A 43 4.60 3.25 -7.15
CA ALA A 43 3.27 2.65 -7.09
C ALA A 43 3.23 1.25 -7.74
N GLU A 44 3.92 1.07 -8.88
CA GLU A 44 4.03 -0.23 -9.54
C GLU A 44 4.86 -1.23 -8.73
N GLN A 45 5.94 -0.78 -8.07
CA GLN A 45 6.74 -1.62 -7.19
C GLN A 45 5.95 -2.08 -5.95
N ASP A 46 5.23 -1.16 -5.31
CA ASP A 46 4.40 -1.44 -4.14
C ASP A 46 3.29 -2.44 -4.50
N LYS A 47 2.68 -2.28 -5.68
CA LYS A 47 1.67 -3.21 -6.20
C LYS A 47 2.24 -4.61 -6.39
N LYS A 48 3.41 -4.75 -7.04
CA LYS A 48 4.07 -6.06 -7.22
C LYS A 48 4.45 -6.72 -5.91
N LEU A 49 4.94 -5.95 -4.94
CA LEU A 49 5.27 -6.46 -3.62
C LEU A 49 4.01 -7.01 -2.93
N ARG A 50 2.91 -6.25 -2.98
CA ARG A 50 1.63 -6.68 -2.42
C ARG A 50 1.09 -7.94 -3.08
N GLU A 51 1.10 -8.01 -4.41
CA GLU A 51 0.65 -9.20 -5.15
C GLU A 51 1.47 -10.44 -4.80
N SER A 52 2.78 -10.31 -4.64
CA SER A 52 3.66 -11.40 -4.22
C SER A 52 3.34 -11.91 -2.81
N ILE A 53 3.10 -10.98 -1.87
CA ILE A 53 2.71 -11.31 -0.49
C ILE A 53 1.34 -11.98 -0.47
N ASP A 54 0.36 -11.46 -1.20
CA ASP A 54 -0.99 -12.03 -1.26
C ASP A 54 -0.97 -13.45 -1.85
N ALA A 55 -0.21 -13.67 -2.94
CA ALA A 55 -0.02 -14.98 -3.53
C ALA A 55 0.65 -15.98 -2.57
N LYS A 56 1.68 -15.52 -1.83
CA LYS A 56 2.35 -16.34 -0.81
C LYS A 56 1.39 -16.74 0.31
N ASN A 57 0.63 -15.78 0.84
CA ASN A 57 -0.34 -16.04 1.91
C ASN A 57 -1.44 -17.01 1.46
N GLN A 58 -1.92 -16.87 0.22
CA GLN A 58 -2.89 -17.80 -0.35
C GLN A 58 -2.31 -19.21 -0.49
N ALA A 59 -1.06 -19.34 -0.95
CA ALA A 59 -0.39 -20.63 -1.07
C ALA A 59 -0.19 -21.29 0.31
N GLU A 60 0.27 -20.54 1.31
CA GLU A 60 0.44 -21.03 2.69
C GLU A 60 -0.88 -21.49 3.30
N GLY A 61 -1.96 -20.70 3.11
CA GLY A 61 -3.30 -21.08 3.57
C GLY A 61 -3.79 -22.38 2.91
N THR A 62 -3.55 -22.54 1.61
CA THR A 62 -3.92 -23.76 0.87
C THR A 62 -3.13 -24.98 1.36
N ILE A 63 -1.82 -24.83 1.59
CA ILE A 63 -0.97 -25.91 2.12
C ILE A 63 -1.47 -26.33 3.49
N TYR A 64 -1.73 -25.38 4.38
CA TYR A 64 -2.23 -25.66 5.72
C TYR A 64 -3.56 -26.41 5.69
N GLU A 65 -4.49 -25.99 4.83
CA GLU A 65 -5.78 -26.67 4.66
C GLU A 65 -5.59 -28.11 4.18
N VAL A 66 -4.72 -28.34 3.20
CA VAL A 66 -4.40 -29.69 2.70
C VAL A 66 -3.78 -30.56 3.79
N GLU A 67 -2.80 -30.05 4.53
CA GLU A 67 -2.15 -30.78 5.63
C GLU A 67 -3.13 -31.15 6.74
N LYS A 68 -4.02 -30.22 7.09
CA LYS A 68 -5.07 -30.45 8.08
C LYS A 68 -6.03 -31.55 7.60
N ASN A 69 -6.54 -31.44 6.37
CA ASN A 69 -7.47 -32.42 5.81
C ASN A 69 -6.83 -33.81 5.73
N LEU A 70 -5.56 -33.90 5.35
CA LEU A 70 -4.81 -35.17 5.35
C LEU A 70 -4.67 -35.77 6.75
N THR A 71 -4.40 -34.93 7.75
CA THR A 71 -4.28 -35.36 9.15
C THR A 71 -5.60 -35.89 9.70
N GLU A 72 -6.69 -35.15 9.48
CA GLU A 72 -8.04 -35.56 9.90
C GLU A 72 -8.48 -36.84 9.19
N PHE A 73 -8.22 -36.97 7.89
CA PHE A 73 -8.52 -38.18 7.14
C PHE A 73 -7.73 -39.39 7.66
N LYS A 74 -6.44 -39.20 7.98
CA LYS A 74 -5.62 -40.26 8.56
C LYS A 74 -6.18 -40.72 9.91
N GLN A 75 -6.54 -39.78 10.78
CA GLN A 75 -7.17 -40.09 12.07
C GLN A 75 -8.46 -40.89 11.89
N TYR A 76 -9.33 -40.47 10.96
CA TYR A 76 -10.56 -41.20 10.65
C TYR A 76 -10.28 -42.63 10.16
N VAL A 77 -9.31 -42.82 9.27
CA VAL A 77 -8.94 -44.16 8.78
C VAL A 77 -8.40 -45.02 9.92
N ASP A 78 -7.51 -44.49 10.76
CA ASP A 78 -6.94 -45.22 11.89
C ASP A 78 -8.05 -45.65 12.88
N GLU A 79 -8.99 -44.74 13.20
CA GLU A 79 -10.15 -45.05 14.06
C GLU A 79 -11.08 -46.13 13.48
N GLU A 80 -11.34 -46.10 12.17
CA GLU A 80 -12.15 -47.11 11.49
C GLU A 80 -11.45 -48.48 11.46
N GLN A 81 -10.13 -48.52 11.30
CA GLN A 81 -9.36 -49.77 11.36
C GLN A 81 -9.37 -50.36 12.78
N GLU A 82 -9.23 -49.55 13.83
CA GLU A 82 -9.31 -50.01 15.22
C GLU A 82 -10.70 -50.58 15.56
N LYS A 83 -11.78 -49.92 15.12
CA LYS A 83 -13.15 -50.42 15.32
C LYS A 83 -13.40 -51.75 14.61
N ASN A 84 -12.90 -51.90 13.39
CA ASN A 84 -13.11 -53.12 12.59
C ASN A 84 -12.17 -54.27 13.00
N GLY A 85 -10.99 -53.97 13.57
CA GLY A 85 -10.02 -54.97 14.04
C GLY A 85 -10.33 -55.57 15.41
N SER A 86 -11.18 -54.93 16.22
CA SER A 86 -11.56 -55.41 17.57
C SER A 86 -12.73 -56.43 17.55
N GLY A 87 -13.21 -56.80 16.36
CA GLY A 87 -14.33 -57.73 16.17
C GLY A 87 -13.96 -59.17 15.77
N GLY A 88 -12.68 -59.54 15.81
CA GLY A 88 -12.16 -60.87 15.45
C GLY A 88 -11.64 -61.67 16.63
#